data_AF-A0A535KQT1-F1
#
_entry.id   AF-A0A535KQT1-F1
#
_cell.length_a   1.000
_cell.length_b   1.000
_cell.length_c   1.000
_cell.angle_alpha   90.00
_cell.angle_beta   90.00
_cell.angle_gamma   90.00
#
_symmetry.space_group_name_H-M   'P 1'
#
loop_
_entity.id
_entity.type
_entity.pdbx_description
1 polymer ?
#
loop_
_entity_poly.entity_id
_entity_poly.type
_entity_poly.pdbx_seq_one_letter_code
_entity_poly.pdbx_strand_id
1 'polypeptide(L)'
;SITAVEIDPTIQKLGAQYNPDHPYSSSRVKIVINDGRNFLQNTTEHYDLIIFALPDSLTLTSSNTSLRLESFLLTQDAIATARTRLTNNGILVLYNYYRDDWLVQKLANMAGHAFNQEPFVSTYGGWGRAAVIMVGPRLATLPPGKIGPYHEQNPNAPGRPLRVIGEGYYPLSSITPATDDWPFLYLVDRSFPLLYIEGLAMVVLFALAGTLTLAPRRVLRRFNWHMFFLGVAFMLLEVKSLTTFSLLFGSTWLVNSLVFFAILSSVLLAVLVNSRLKIRRITTFYLLLFGVLVLNVLLPPEALLLGNPLVRYLLASVLAFTPVFLANIIFANSFRDSETADVAFASNLLGIMVGGGLEYFCMLIGYRMLLLFVIVFYAWQRRQQCIFSLSLYLHCAGDCQS
;
A
#
# COMPACT_ATOMS: atom_id res chain seq x y z
N SER A 1 10.37 -21.91 -23.38
CA SER A 1 8.95 -21.62 -23.11
C SER A 1 8.83 -20.17 -22.65
N ILE A 2 7.64 -19.58 -22.71
CA ILE A 2 7.35 -18.21 -22.30
C ILE A 2 6.12 -18.27 -21.38
N THR A 3 6.19 -17.64 -20.22
CA THR A 3 5.02 -17.42 -19.37
C THR A 3 4.61 -15.95 -19.49
N ALA A 4 3.49 -15.69 -20.13
CA ALA A 4 2.92 -14.35 -20.30
C ALA A 4 1.92 -14.09 -19.18
N VAL A 5 2.31 -13.22 -18.24
CA VAL A 5 1.47 -12.83 -17.09
C VAL A 5 0.81 -11.50 -17.41
N GLU A 6 -0.53 -11.49 -17.43
CA GLU A 6 -1.33 -10.30 -17.73
C GLU A 6 -2.38 -10.13 -16.62
N ILE A 7 -2.56 -8.90 -16.13
CA ILE A 7 -3.53 -8.60 -15.07
C ILE A 7 -4.95 -8.43 -15.64
N ASP A 8 -5.07 -7.92 -16.87
CA ASP A 8 -6.36 -7.70 -17.53
C ASP A 8 -6.71 -8.83 -18.53
N PRO A 9 -7.69 -9.70 -18.22
CA PRO A 9 -8.12 -10.76 -19.13
C PRO A 9 -8.67 -10.25 -20.46
N THR A 10 -9.18 -9.02 -20.50
CA THR A 10 -9.72 -8.38 -21.72
C THR A 10 -8.58 -8.01 -22.65
N ILE A 11 -7.53 -7.34 -22.15
CA ILE A 11 -6.32 -7.02 -22.93
C ILE A 11 -5.69 -8.31 -23.47
N GLN A 12 -5.58 -9.34 -22.62
CA GLN A 12 -5.05 -10.64 -23.04
C GLN A 12 -5.87 -11.24 -24.19
N LYS A 13 -7.21 -11.28 -24.05
CA LYS A 13 -8.12 -11.83 -25.06
C LYS A 13 -8.04 -11.06 -26.38
N LEU A 14 -8.03 -9.73 -26.32
CA LEU A 14 -7.86 -8.88 -27.50
C LEU A 14 -6.51 -9.14 -28.17
N GLY A 15 -5.43 -9.29 -27.40
CA GLY A 15 -4.13 -9.65 -27.91
C GLY A 15 -4.11 -11.03 -28.59
N ALA A 16 -4.79 -12.03 -28.05
CA ALA A 16 -4.91 -13.35 -28.67
C ALA A 16 -5.70 -13.31 -29.99
N GLN A 17 -6.75 -12.50 -30.06
CA GLN A 17 -7.65 -12.44 -31.21
C GLN A 17 -7.14 -11.54 -32.34
N TYR A 18 -6.53 -10.40 -31.99
CA TYR A 18 -6.28 -9.32 -32.96
C TYR A 18 -4.81 -8.95 -33.14
N ASN A 19 -3.87 -9.47 -32.33
CA ASN A 19 -2.46 -9.18 -32.55
C ASN A 19 -1.98 -9.83 -33.87
N PRO A 20 -1.44 -9.06 -34.83
CA PRO A 20 -1.11 -9.56 -36.17
C PRO A 20 0.00 -10.62 -36.17
N ASP A 21 0.87 -10.60 -35.16
CA ASP A 21 1.95 -11.59 -35.01
C ASP A 21 1.48 -12.88 -34.33
N HIS A 22 0.23 -12.93 -33.89
CA HIS A 22 -0.40 -14.07 -33.21
C HIS A 22 0.49 -14.74 -32.13
N PRO A 23 1.12 -13.98 -31.20
CA PRO A 23 2.10 -14.53 -30.28
C PRO A 23 1.53 -15.62 -29.37
N TYR A 24 0.25 -15.50 -29.00
CA TYR A 24 -0.46 -16.43 -28.12
C TYR A 24 -0.84 -17.76 -28.78
N SER A 25 -0.73 -17.88 -30.10
CA SER A 25 -1.00 -19.14 -30.82
C SER A 25 0.15 -20.16 -30.70
N SER A 26 1.33 -19.72 -30.25
CA SER A 26 2.47 -20.60 -30.08
C SER A 26 2.28 -21.52 -28.87
N SER A 27 2.49 -22.82 -29.05
CA SER A 27 2.49 -23.81 -27.95
C SER A 27 3.57 -23.57 -26.88
N ARG A 28 4.52 -22.68 -27.15
CA ARG A 28 5.56 -22.27 -26.20
C ARG A 28 5.07 -21.21 -25.20
N VAL A 29 3.92 -20.58 -25.44
CA VAL A 29 3.38 -19.50 -24.60
C VAL A 29 2.33 -20.06 -23.64
N LYS A 30 2.58 -19.91 -22.34
CA LYS A 30 1.64 -20.16 -21.26
C LYS A 30 1.08 -18.83 -20.80
N ILE A 31 -0.22 -18.65 -20.95
CA ILE A 31 -0.93 -17.46 -20.49
C ILE A 31 -1.31 -17.63 -19.02
N VAL A 32 -1.06 -16.60 -18.22
CA VAL A 32 -1.48 -16.54 -16.81
C VAL A 32 -2.18 -15.21 -16.57
N ILE A 33 -3.47 -15.25 -16.23
CA ILE A 33 -4.19 -14.04 -15.82
C ILE A 33 -3.98 -13.82 -14.32
N ASN A 34 -3.07 -12.94 -13.95
CA ASN A 34 -2.74 -12.65 -12.56
C ASN A 34 -1.97 -11.32 -12.42
N ASP A 35 -1.92 -10.80 -11.20
CA ASP A 35 -0.97 -9.77 -10.81
C ASP A 35 0.46 -10.32 -10.91
N GLY A 36 1.35 -9.60 -11.61
CA GLY A 36 2.73 -10.07 -11.89
C GLY A 36 3.57 -10.28 -10.64
N ARG A 37 3.36 -9.46 -9.61
CA ARG A 37 4.05 -9.60 -8.33
C ARG A 37 3.53 -10.82 -7.59
N ASN A 38 2.21 -10.97 -7.51
CA ASN A 38 1.57 -12.14 -6.90
C ASN A 38 2.02 -13.45 -7.59
N PHE A 39 2.15 -13.43 -8.91
CA PHE A 39 2.68 -14.57 -9.66
C PHE A 39 4.12 -14.91 -9.26
N LEU A 40 5.04 -13.94 -9.27
CA LEU A 40 6.45 -14.16 -8.92
C LEU A 40 6.64 -14.63 -7.47
N GLN A 41 5.82 -14.14 -6.55
CA GLN A 41 5.86 -14.58 -5.16
C GLN A 41 5.49 -16.06 -5.00
N ASN A 42 4.52 -16.55 -5.79
CA ASN A 42 3.95 -17.88 -5.61
C ASN A 42 4.49 -18.96 -6.58
N THR A 43 5.07 -18.57 -7.70
CA THR A 43 5.67 -19.53 -8.65
C THR A 43 6.91 -20.20 -8.06
N THR A 44 7.14 -21.47 -8.37
CA THR A 44 8.39 -22.18 -8.08
C THR A 44 9.28 -22.32 -9.32
N GLU A 45 8.77 -21.92 -10.48
CA GLU A 45 9.52 -21.90 -11.73
C GLU A 45 10.64 -20.84 -11.67
N HIS A 46 11.76 -21.13 -12.35
CA HIS A 46 12.87 -20.19 -12.52
C HIS A 46 13.03 -19.84 -14.00
N TYR A 47 13.42 -18.60 -14.27
CA TYR A 47 13.46 -18.04 -15.62
C TYR A 47 14.87 -17.51 -15.97
N ASP A 48 15.30 -17.72 -17.21
CA ASP A 48 16.53 -17.12 -17.74
C ASP A 48 16.37 -15.62 -18.06
N LEU A 49 15.13 -15.19 -18.25
CA LEU A 49 14.77 -13.82 -18.56
C LEU A 49 13.42 -13.49 -17.92
N ILE A 50 13.42 -12.47 -17.05
CA ILE A 50 12.19 -11.85 -16.54
C ILE A 50 12.13 -10.45 -17.11
N ILE A 51 10.98 -10.08 -17.66
CA ILE A 51 10.77 -8.75 -18.26
C ILE A 51 9.60 -8.08 -17.57
N PHE A 52 9.85 -6.92 -16.97
CA PHE A 52 8.81 -5.99 -16.56
C PHE A 52 8.54 -5.04 -17.73
N ALA A 53 7.54 -5.40 -18.54
CA ALA A 53 7.24 -4.77 -19.81
C ALA A 53 6.26 -3.60 -19.64
N LEU A 54 6.78 -2.37 -19.57
CA LEU A 54 6.00 -1.14 -19.35
C LEU A 54 4.92 -1.25 -18.26
N PRO A 55 5.24 -1.73 -17.05
CA PRO A 55 4.24 -1.89 -15.99
C PRO A 55 3.69 -0.57 -15.43
N ASP A 56 4.30 0.58 -15.75
CA ASP A 56 3.83 1.91 -15.35
C ASP A 56 2.88 2.46 -16.41
N SER A 57 1.67 2.82 -15.98
CA SER A 57 0.60 3.33 -16.83
C SER A 57 0.70 4.85 -17.06
N LEU A 58 0.73 5.26 -18.34
CA LEU A 58 0.73 6.67 -18.78
C LEU A 58 -0.54 7.44 -18.41
N THR A 59 -1.62 6.75 -18.10
CA THR A 59 -2.90 7.31 -17.72
C THR A 59 -2.95 7.46 -16.21
N LEU A 60 -2.66 8.67 -15.73
CA LEU A 60 -2.96 9.18 -14.38
C LEU A 60 -3.56 8.11 -13.47
N THR A 61 -2.73 7.48 -12.63
CA THR A 61 -3.23 6.73 -11.48
C THR A 61 -4.30 7.61 -10.83
N SER A 62 -5.55 7.15 -10.82
CA SER A 62 -6.64 7.95 -10.26
C SER A 62 -6.25 8.35 -8.84
N SER A 63 -6.17 9.65 -8.59
CA SER A 63 -5.88 10.22 -7.26
C SER A 63 -6.90 9.80 -6.19
N ASN A 64 -7.96 9.10 -6.58
CA ASN A 64 -9.07 8.64 -5.77
C ASN A 64 -8.97 7.16 -5.34
N THR A 65 -7.91 6.43 -5.69
CA THR A 65 -7.69 5.06 -5.20
C THR A 65 -6.47 5.02 -4.27
N SER A 66 -6.69 4.67 -3.00
CA SER A 66 -5.62 4.41 -2.01
C SER A 66 -4.69 3.27 -2.44
N LEU A 67 -5.14 2.44 -3.38
CA LEU A 67 -4.37 1.37 -4.00
C LEU A 67 -3.76 1.82 -5.32
N ARG A 68 -2.44 1.98 -5.32
CA ARG A 68 -1.62 2.21 -6.53
C ARG A 68 -1.12 0.86 -7.02
N LEU A 69 -1.91 0.19 -7.85
CA LEU A 69 -1.72 -1.22 -8.25
C LEU A 69 -0.30 -1.50 -8.78
N GLU A 70 0.20 -0.64 -9.67
CA GLU A 70 1.54 -0.72 -10.27
C GLU A 70 2.69 -0.45 -9.29
N SER A 71 2.45 0.32 -8.23
CA SER A 71 3.52 0.78 -7.34
C SER A 71 4.14 -0.37 -6.53
N PHE A 72 3.36 -1.40 -6.20
CA PHE A 72 3.88 -2.56 -5.49
C PHE A 72 4.75 -3.45 -6.39
N LEU A 73 4.48 -3.55 -7.70
CA LEU A 73 5.31 -4.36 -8.63
C LEU A 73 6.72 -3.79 -8.81
N LEU A 74 6.90 -2.48 -8.59
CA LEU A 74 8.15 -1.74 -8.81
C LEU A 74 8.87 -1.34 -7.52
N THR A 75 8.58 -2.03 -6.41
CA THR A 75 9.34 -1.88 -5.15
C THR A 75 10.67 -2.64 -5.21
N GLN A 76 11.64 -2.23 -4.41
CA GLN A 76 12.90 -2.94 -4.23
C GLN A 76 12.67 -4.40 -3.78
N ASP A 77 11.67 -4.63 -2.93
CA ASP A 77 11.29 -5.96 -2.42
C ASP A 77 10.68 -6.86 -3.52
N ALA A 78 9.88 -6.29 -4.42
CA ALA A 78 9.38 -7.00 -5.59
C ALA A 78 10.51 -7.34 -6.57
N ILE A 79 11.47 -6.44 -6.78
CA ILE A 79 12.66 -6.71 -7.61
C ILE A 79 13.54 -7.80 -6.97
N ALA A 80 13.72 -7.77 -5.65
CA ALA A 80 14.41 -8.82 -4.91
C ALA A 80 13.68 -10.17 -5.02
N THR A 81 12.34 -10.17 -5.03
CA THR A 81 11.54 -11.38 -5.31
C THR A 81 11.78 -11.88 -6.73
N ALA A 82 11.83 -11.00 -7.73
CA ALA A 82 12.15 -11.40 -9.11
C ALA A 82 13.54 -12.04 -9.21
N ARG A 83 14.53 -11.53 -8.47
CA ARG A 83 15.87 -12.14 -8.38
C ARG A 83 15.83 -13.59 -7.93
N THR A 84 15.00 -13.93 -6.93
CA THR A 84 14.91 -15.33 -6.44
C THR A 84 14.24 -16.29 -7.43
N ARG A 85 13.60 -15.76 -8.48
CA ARG A 85 13.00 -16.54 -9.57
C ARG A 85 13.84 -16.54 -10.84
N LEU A 86 15.05 -15.98 -10.81
CA LEU A 86 16.00 -16.09 -11.92
C LEU A 86 16.84 -17.36 -11.80
N THR A 87 17.25 -17.92 -12.95
CA THR A 87 18.30 -18.94 -12.98
C THR A 87 19.66 -18.33 -12.64
N ASN A 88 20.66 -19.17 -12.38
CA ASN A 88 22.05 -18.73 -12.10
C ASN A 88 22.70 -17.96 -13.27
N ASN A 89 22.09 -17.96 -14.45
CA ASN A 89 22.52 -17.22 -15.63
C ASN A 89 21.38 -16.33 -16.18
N GLY A 90 20.45 -15.95 -15.29
CA GLY A 90 19.27 -15.17 -15.62
C GLY A 90 19.53 -13.67 -15.66
N ILE A 91 18.59 -12.93 -16.24
CA ILE A 91 18.59 -11.46 -16.23
C ILE A 91 17.16 -10.93 -16.03
N LEU A 92 17.05 -9.87 -15.25
CA LEU A 92 15.85 -9.06 -15.13
C LEU A 92 15.99 -7.83 -16.01
N VAL A 93 14.94 -7.52 -16.78
CA VAL A 93 14.86 -6.35 -17.63
C VAL A 93 13.63 -5.54 -17.26
N LEU A 94 13.81 -4.26 -16.98
CA LEU A 94 12.74 -3.29 -16.85
C LEU A 94 12.86 -2.32 -18.01
N TYR A 95 11.77 -2.03 -18.70
CA TYR A 95 11.79 -0.97 -19.71
C TYR A 95 10.48 -0.20 -19.74
N ASN A 96 10.58 1.13 -19.82
CA ASN A 96 9.45 2.03 -19.99
C ASN A 96 9.90 3.42 -20.46
N TYR A 97 8.92 4.28 -20.69
CA TYR A 97 9.05 5.72 -20.85
C TYR A 97 8.91 6.42 -19.48
N TYR A 98 10.02 6.57 -18.76
CA TYR A 98 10.03 7.01 -17.36
C TYR A 98 9.91 8.53 -17.16
N ARG A 99 10.02 9.33 -18.24
CA ARG A 99 9.81 10.79 -18.27
C ARG A 99 10.88 11.61 -17.54
N ASP A 100 11.30 11.19 -16.36
CA ASP A 100 12.24 11.90 -15.49
C ASP A 100 13.55 11.12 -15.23
N ASP A 101 14.66 11.86 -15.11
CA ASP A 101 15.98 11.32 -14.75
C ASP A 101 15.99 10.58 -13.43
N TRP A 102 15.46 11.24 -12.41
CA TRP A 102 15.51 10.75 -11.04
C TRP A 102 14.73 9.44 -10.90
N LEU A 103 13.71 9.20 -11.73
CA LEU A 103 12.95 7.95 -11.72
C LEU A 103 13.77 6.79 -12.29
N VAL A 104 14.48 7.02 -13.41
CA VAL A 104 15.44 6.05 -13.97
C VAL A 104 16.52 5.75 -12.93
N GLN A 105 17.07 6.79 -12.32
CA GLN A 105 18.09 6.67 -11.28
C GLN A 105 17.59 5.86 -10.07
N LYS A 106 16.38 6.12 -9.60
CA LYS A 106 15.75 5.40 -8.48
C LYS A 106 15.52 3.93 -8.82
N LEU A 107 14.97 3.61 -10.00
CA LEU A 107 14.75 2.24 -10.45
C LEU A 107 16.07 1.47 -10.64
N ALA A 108 17.08 2.11 -11.23
CA ALA A 108 18.42 1.52 -11.38
C ALA A 108 19.03 1.22 -10.00
N ASN A 109 18.93 2.15 -9.06
CA ASN A 109 19.41 1.94 -7.69
C ASN A 109 18.67 0.80 -6.99
N MET A 110 17.34 0.76 -7.03
CA MET A 110 16.56 -0.33 -6.44
C MET A 110 16.93 -1.69 -7.05
N ALA A 111 17.05 -1.74 -8.38
CA ALA A 111 17.47 -2.94 -9.08
C ALA A 111 18.88 -3.38 -8.68
N GLY A 112 19.82 -2.44 -8.60
CA GLY A 112 21.20 -2.73 -8.24
C GLY A 112 21.38 -3.16 -6.79
N HIS A 113 20.71 -2.50 -5.85
CA HIS A 113 20.71 -2.88 -4.43
C HIS A 113 20.04 -4.24 -4.20
N ALA A 114 18.94 -4.54 -4.90
CA ALA A 114 18.28 -5.84 -4.82
C ALA A 114 19.16 -7.01 -5.32
N PHE A 115 20.06 -6.74 -6.27
CA PHE A 115 20.99 -7.73 -6.82
C PHE A 115 22.41 -7.67 -6.24
N ASN A 116 22.71 -6.62 -5.45
CA ASN A 116 24.05 -6.28 -5.00
C ASN A 116 25.06 -6.19 -6.18
N GLN A 117 24.64 -5.50 -7.25
CA GLN A 117 25.37 -5.38 -8.52
C GLN A 117 25.00 -4.07 -9.22
N GLU A 118 25.95 -3.41 -9.89
CA GLU A 118 25.62 -2.28 -10.77
C GLU A 118 24.76 -2.75 -11.97
N PRO A 119 23.56 -2.18 -12.17
CA PRO A 119 22.74 -2.53 -13.32
C PRO A 119 23.31 -1.89 -14.59
N PHE A 120 23.08 -2.53 -15.72
CA PHE A 120 23.31 -1.90 -17.02
C PHE A 120 22.08 -1.06 -17.39
N VAL A 121 22.29 0.20 -17.76
CA VAL A 121 21.20 1.11 -18.13
C VAL A 121 21.47 1.67 -19.51
N SER A 122 20.42 1.69 -20.36
CA SER A 122 20.42 2.36 -21.65
C SER A 122 19.24 3.32 -21.71
N THR A 123 19.49 4.61 -21.87
CA THR A 123 18.46 5.66 -21.97
C THR A 123 18.30 6.12 -23.42
N TYR A 124 17.08 6.46 -23.83
CA TYR A 124 16.75 6.89 -25.19
C TYR A 124 15.49 7.76 -25.23
N GLY A 125 15.22 8.37 -26.39
CA GLY A 125 14.05 9.23 -26.60
C GLY A 125 14.23 10.63 -25.99
N GLY A 126 14.39 11.65 -26.84
CA GLY A 126 14.83 12.99 -26.41
C GLY A 126 13.89 13.73 -25.45
N TRP A 127 12.57 13.51 -25.51
CA TRP A 127 11.56 14.34 -24.80
C TRP A 127 10.87 13.64 -23.61
N GLY A 128 11.33 12.46 -23.17
CA GLY A 128 10.77 11.85 -21.95
C GLY A 128 11.38 10.53 -21.54
N ARG A 129 12.71 10.47 -21.65
CA ARG A 129 13.57 9.57 -20.86
C ARG A 129 13.02 8.14 -20.82
N ALA A 130 13.01 7.50 -21.98
CA ALA A 130 12.85 6.06 -22.02
C ALA A 130 14.13 5.41 -21.49
N ALA A 131 13.99 4.30 -20.79
CA ALA A 131 15.15 3.53 -20.36
C ALA A 131 14.88 2.04 -20.39
N VAL A 132 15.94 1.28 -20.66
CA VAL A 132 16.03 -0.15 -20.41
C VAL A 132 17.05 -0.33 -19.28
N ILE A 133 16.61 -0.93 -18.18
CA ILE A 133 17.40 -1.24 -16.99
C ILE A 133 17.54 -2.75 -16.92
N MET A 134 18.77 -3.24 -16.89
CA MET A 134 19.09 -4.66 -16.89
C MET A 134 19.94 -4.99 -15.68
N VAL A 135 19.59 -6.07 -14.99
CA VAL A 135 20.35 -6.54 -13.82
C VAL A 135 20.28 -8.06 -13.70
N GLY A 136 21.37 -8.69 -13.27
CA GLY A 136 21.40 -10.12 -13.03
C GLY A 136 22.71 -10.80 -13.39
N PRO A 137 22.89 -12.07 -12.99
CA PRO A 137 24.12 -12.83 -13.21
C PRO A 137 24.61 -12.84 -14.66
N ARG A 138 23.68 -12.84 -15.63
CA ARG A 138 24.01 -12.89 -17.05
C ARG A 138 24.86 -11.69 -17.52
N LEU A 139 24.79 -10.55 -16.85
CA LEU A 139 25.61 -9.38 -17.20
C LEU A 139 27.12 -9.66 -17.08
N ALA A 140 27.54 -10.61 -16.23
CA ALA A 140 28.94 -11.03 -16.12
C ALA A 140 29.47 -11.75 -17.37
N THR A 141 28.58 -12.16 -18.29
CA THR A 141 28.95 -12.79 -19.56
C THR A 141 29.26 -11.77 -20.66
N LEU A 142 28.99 -10.48 -20.42
CA LEU A 142 29.34 -9.41 -21.35
C LEU A 142 30.86 -9.28 -21.47
N PRO A 143 31.41 -8.98 -22.65
CA PRO A 143 32.86 -8.86 -22.84
C PRO A 143 33.45 -7.79 -21.91
N PRO A 144 34.46 -8.14 -21.08
CA PRO A 144 35.05 -7.19 -20.16
C PRO A 144 35.70 -6.02 -20.91
N GLY A 145 35.58 -4.81 -20.36
CA GLY A 145 36.19 -3.60 -20.91
C GLY A 145 35.50 -2.99 -22.14
N LYS A 146 34.41 -3.60 -22.67
CA LYS A 146 33.62 -2.97 -23.74
C LYS A 146 32.59 -1.97 -23.23
N ILE A 147 32.11 -2.17 -22.01
CA ILE A 147 31.08 -1.34 -21.39
C ILE A 147 31.69 -0.74 -20.12
N GLY A 148 31.73 0.58 -20.07
CA GLY A 148 32.21 1.34 -18.93
C GLY A 148 31.09 1.76 -17.98
N PRO A 149 31.39 2.66 -17.04
CA PRO A 149 30.36 3.31 -16.24
C PRO A 149 29.37 4.07 -17.14
N TYR A 150 28.16 4.28 -16.63
CA TYR A 150 27.09 4.96 -17.35
C TYR A 150 27.50 6.38 -17.72
N HIS A 151 27.36 6.70 -19.01
CA HIS A 151 27.63 8.03 -19.54
C HIS A 151 26.55 8.45 -20.54
N GLU A 152 25.99 9.64 -20.33
CA GLU A 152 25.16 10.30 -21.34
C GLU A 152 26.04 11.02 -22.37
N GLN A 153 25.66 10.88 -23.63
CA GLN A 153 26.29 11.52 -24.78
C GLN A 153 25.50 12.76 -25.19
N ASN A 154 26.18 13.74 -25.77
CA ASN A 154 25.54 15.00 -26.18
C ASN A 154 24.43 14.72 -27.22
N PRO A 155 23.15 15.02 -26.92
CA PRO A 155 22.03 14.78 -27.84
C PRO A 155 22.14 15.58 -29.16
N ASN A 156 22.90 16.67 -29.16
CA ASN A 156 23.04 17.61 -30.28
C ASN A 156 24.30 17.37 -31.13
N ALA A 157 24.96 16.22 -30.98
CA ALA A 157 26.13 15.88 -31.80
C ALA A 157 25.74 15.73 -33.30
N PRO A 158 26.40 16.43 -34.23
CA PRO A 158 26.06 16.37 -35.65
C PRO A 158 26.22 14.95 -36.21
N GLY A 159 25.24 14.49 -37.00
CA GLY A 159 25.26 13.20 -37.68
C GLY A 159 24.61 12.03 -36.92
N ARG A 160 23.92 12.27 -35.80
CA ARG A 160 23.23 11.21 -35.04
C ARG A 160 21.72 11.44 -34.98
N PRO A 161 20.92 10.63 -35.70
CA PRO A 161 19.48 10.59 -35.47
C PRO A 161 19.28 9.86 -34.14
N LEU A 162 19.02 10.58 -33.05
CA LEU A 162 18.89 10.05 -31.69
C LEU A 162 18.22 8.65 -31.62
N ARG A 163 18.96 7.65 -31.12
CA ARG A 163 18.42 6.32 -30.74
C ARG A 163 18.82 5.87 -29.33
N VAL A 164 19.95 6.31 -28.79
CA VAL A 164 20.41 6.08 -27.41
C VAL A 164 21.11 7.37 -26.93
N ILE A 165 20.74 7.84 -25.75
CA ILE A 165 21.23 9.07 -25.10
C ILE A 165 22.34 8.75 -24.11
N GLY A 166 22.20 7.67 -23.34
CA GLY A 166 23.23 7.22 -22.41
C GLY A 166 23.24 5.71 -22.26
N GLU A 167 24.41 5.15 -21.97
CA GLU A 167 24.60 3.71 -21.85
C GLU A 167 25.74 3.38 -20.88
N GLY A 168 25.62 2.30 -20.11
CA GLY A 168 26.69 1.74 -19.29
C GLY A 168 26.24 1.19 -17.95
N TYR A 169 27.20 0.77 -17.12
CA TYR A 169 26.94 0.35 -15.75
C TYR A 169 26.61 1.54 -14.86
N TYR A 170 25.39 1.58 -14.34
CA TYR A 170 24.90 2.71 -13.57
C TYR A 170 25.44 2.61 -12.12
N PRO A 171 26.16 3.63 -11.62
CA PRO A 171 26.75 3.57 -10.30
C PRO A 171 25.67 3.58 -9.22
N LEU A 172 25.85 2.75 -8.19
CA LEU A 172 24.93 2.74 -7.05
C LEU A 172 25.19 3.94 -6.15
N SER A 173 24.10 4.57 -5.72
CA SER A 173 24.04 5.67 -4.78
C SER A 173 22.99 5.38 -3.69
N SER A 174 23.03 6.17 -2.63
CA SER A 174 22.04 6.10 -1.55
C SER A 174 20.84 6.98 -1.89
N ILE A 175 19.89 6.45 -2.67
CA ILE A 175 18.61 7.10 -2.96
C ILE A 175 17.51 6.38 -2.19
N THR A 176 16.52 7.14 -1.72
CA THR A 176 15.35 6.59 -1.02
C THR A 176 14.61 5.59 -1.93
N PRO A 177 14.62 4.28 -1.63
CA PRO A 177 13.95 3.29 -2.46
C PRO A 177 12.44 3.30 -2.20
N ALA A 178 11.66 2.91 -3.20
CA ALA A 178 10.28 2.46 -2.96
C ALA A 178 10.33 1.04 -2.39
N THR A 179 9.70 0.82 -1.24
CA THR A 179 9.64 -0.47 -0.54
C THR A 179 8.19 -0.88 -0.35
N ASP A 180 7.99 -2.11 0.11
CA ASP A 180 6.66 -2.60 0.50
C ASP A 180 5.96 -1.75 1.56
N ASP A 181 6.73 -1.22 2.51
CA ASP A 181 6.23 -0.29 3.55
C ASP A 181 6.01 1.14 3.02
N TRP A 182 6.80 1.55 2.02
CA TRP A 182 6.74 2.87 1.41
C TRP A 182 6.71 2.75 -0.12
N PRO A 183 5.58 2.33 -0.71
CA PRO A 183 5.46 1.99 -2.13
C PRO A 183 5.22 3.25 -2.98
N PHE A 184 6.01 4.30 -2.78
CA PHE A 184 5.87 5.56 -3.50
C PHE A 184 6.97 5.71 -4.53
N LEU A 185 6.82 5.00 -5.66
CA LEU A 185 7.77 5.05 -6.76
C LEU A 185 7.96 6.50 -7.26
N TYR A 186 6.85 7.21 -7.45
CA TYR A 186 6.83 8.55 -8.03
C TYR A 186 7.15 9.70 -7.04
N LEU A 187 7.53 9.40 -5.80
CA LEU A 187 8.10 10.40 -4.89
C LEU A 187 9.62 10.27 -4.90
N VAL A 188 10.33 11.38 -5.12
CA VAL A 188 11.81 11.40 -5.05
C VAL A 188 12.26 10.95 -3.65
N ASP A 189 11.75 11.64 -2.63
CA ASP A 189 12.02 11.38 -1.22
C ASP A 189 10.74 11.46 -0.40
N ARG A 190 10.82 10.97 0.85
CA ARG A 190 9.76 11.05 1.87
C ARG A 190 9.38 12.52 2.10
N SER A 191 8.25 12.92 1.53
CA SER A 191 7.78 14.30 1.55
C SER A 191 6.26 14.34 1.43
N PHE A 192 5.67 15.47 1.81
CA PHE A 192 4.29 15.79 1.48
C PHE A 192 4.28 16.70 0.26
N PRO A 193 3.84 16.22 -0.92
CA PRO A 193 3.72 17.11 -2.07
C PRO A 193 2.71 18.22 -1.78
N LEU A 194 3.08 19.45 -2.12
CA LEU A 194 2.31 20.65 -1.80
C LEU A 194 0.86 20.57 -2.29
N LEU A 195 0.64 19.98 -3.47
CA LEU A 195 -0.69 19.77 -4.05
C LEU A 195 -1.62 18.98 -3.12
N TYR A 196 -1.12 17.96 -2.41
CA TYR A 196 -1.94 17.20 -1.45
C TYR A 196 -2.25 18.02 -0.20
N ILE A 197 -1.29 18.82 0.27
CA ILE A 197 -1.49 19.72 1.41
C ILE A 197 -2.56 20.77 1.05
N GLU A 198 -2.46 21.40 -0.11
CA GLU A 198 -3.42 22.39 -0.60
C GLU A 198 -4.82 21.78 -0.76
N GLY A 199 -4.91 20.59 -1.37
CA GLY A 199 -6.17 19.87 -1.51
C GLY A 199 -6.79 19.50 -0.15
N LEU A 200 -6.00 18.96 0.78
CA LEU A 200 -6.48 18.60 2.12
C LEU A 200 -6.86 19.86 2.94
N ALA A 201 -6.06 20.92 2.86
CA ALA A 201 -6.34 22.19 3.51
C ALA A 201 -7.64 22.81 2.98
N MET A 202 -7.87 22.74 1.66
CA MET A 202 -9.10 23.18 1.02
C MET A 202 -10.31 22.39 1.55
N VAL A 203 -10.22 21.06 1.62
CA VAL A 203 -11.30 20.20 2.17
C VAL A 203 -11.57 20.55 3.63
N VAL A 204 -10.53 20.67 4.46
CA VAL A 204 -10.66 21.05 5.87
C VAL A 204 -11.28 22.44 6.02
N LEU A 205 -10.86 23.40 5.20
CA LEU A 205 -11.38 24.77 5.21
C LEU A 205 -12.87 24.79 4.87
N PHE A 206 -13.29 24.13 3.78
CA PHE A 206 -14.71 24.05 3.42
C PHE A 206 -15.55 23.29 4.44
N ALA A 207 -15.03 22.19 4.98
CA ALA A 207 -15.69 21.42 6.03
C ALA A 207 -15.87 22.24 7.31
N LEU A 208 -14.84 22.97 7.73
CA LEU A 208 -14.88 23.82 8.92
C LEU A 208 -15.80 25.02 8.69
N ALA A 209 -15.71 25.69 7.54
CA ALA A 209 -16.57 26.81 7.18
C ALA A 209 -18.05 26.38 7.15
N GLY A 210 -18.37 25.26 6.49
CA GLY A 210 -19.72 24.70 6.47
C GLY A 210 -20.22 24.34 7.87
N THR A 211 -19.36 23.72 8.70
CA THR A 211 -19.70 23.37 10.07
C THR A 211 -19.96 24.60 10.94
N LEU A 212 -19.11 25.63 10.86
CA LEU A 212 -19.24 26.84 11.67
C LEU A 212 -20.42 27.74 11.23
N THR A 213 -20.82 27.67 9.96
CA THR A 213 -21.92 28.50 9.41
C THR A 213 -23.28 27.82 9.48
N LEU A 214 -23.35 26.50 9.25
CA LEU A 214 -24.60 25.76 9.15
C LEU A 214 -24.94 24.92 10.39
N ALA A 215 -23.95 24.50 11.20
CA ALA A 215 -24.22 23.60 12.32
C ALA A 215 -24.77 24.37 13.54
N PRO A 216 -25.88 23.91 14.15
CA PRO A 216 -26.40 24.50 15.37
C PRO A 216 -25.39 24.40 16.53
N ARG A 217 -25.15 25.50 17.26
CA ARG A 217 -24.21 25.55 18.41
C ARG A 217 -24.46 24.46 19.47
N ARG A 218 -25.71 24.00 19.62
CA ARG A 218 -26.07 22.91 20.55
C ARG A 218 -25.48 21.56 20.12
N VAL A 219 -25.41 21.28 18.82
CA VAL A 219 -24.84 20.04 18.27
C VAL A 219 -23.33 20.02 18.48
N LEU A 220 -22.65 21.15 18.22
CA LEU A 220 -21.21 21.29 18.46
C LEU A 220 -20.82 21.09 19.92
N ARG A 221 -21.64 21.56 20.87
CA ARG A 221 -21.42 21.31 22.32
C ARG A 221 -21.60 19.85 22.72
N ARG A 222 -22.37 19.06 21.97
CA ARG A 222 -22.62 17.64 22.23
C ARG A 222 -21.68 16.71 21.45
N PHE A 223 -20.67 17.27 20.77
CA PHE A 223 -19.74 16.50 19.96
C PHE A 223 -19.09 15.37 20.76
N ASN A 224 -19.17 14.15 20.23
CA ASN A 224 -18.70 12.96 20.93
C ASN A 224 -17.26 12.65 20.50
N TRP A 225 -16.30 13.21 21.25
CA TRP A 225 -14.86 12.98 21.01
C TRP A 225 -14.45 11.51 21.05
N HIS A 226 -15.09 10.71 21.91
CA HIS A 226 -14.83 9.27 22.02
C HIS A 226 -15.15 8.56 20.70
N MET A 227 -16.30 8.87 20.11
CA MET A 227 -16.72 8.31 18.82
C MET A 227 -15.91 8.84 17.65
N PHE A 228 -15.50 10.11 17.70
CA PHE A 228 -14.63 10.72 16.70
C PHE A 228 -13.28 10.00 16.60
N PHE A 229 -12.53 9.87 17.70
CA PHE A 229 -11.22 9.21 17.67
C PHE A 229 -11.31 7.73 17.31
N LEU A 230 -12.42 7.08 17.68
CA LEU A 230 -12.70 5.72 17.26
C LEU A 230 -12.87 5.60 15.74
N GLY A 231 -13.50 6.59 15.10
CA GLY A 231 -13.62 6.68 13.65
C GLY A 231 -12.28 6.93 12.97
N VAL A 232 -11.47 7.84 13.52
CA VAL A 232 -10.11 8.13 13.03
C VAL A 232 -9.26 6.85 13.04
N ALA A 233 -9.23 6.17 14.20
CA ALA A 233 -8.41 4.97 14.38
C ALA A 233 -8.89 3.80 13.51
N PHE A 234 -10.21 3.63 13.37
CA PHE A 234 -10.80 2.59 12.53
C PHE A 234 -10.45 2.79 11.05
N MET A 235 -10.60 4.01 10.52
CA MET A 235 -10.27 4.30 9.11
C MET A 235 -8.80 4.01 8.80
N LEU A 236 -7.88 4.46 9.66
CA LEU A 236 -6.45 4.20 9.49
C LEU A 236 -6.11 2.70 9.53
N LEU A 237 -6.79 1.95 10.40
CA LEU A 237 -6.66 0.50 10.51
C LEU A 237 -7.20 -0.21 9.25
N GLU A 238 -8.34 0.24 8.72
CA GLU A 238 -8.96 -0.28 7.51
C GLU A 238 -8.03 -0.13 6.29
N VAL A 239 -7.50 1.07 6.07
CA VAL A 239 -6.54 1.36 5.00
C VAL A 239 -5.32 0.44 5.08
N LYS A 240 -4.77 0.26 6.28
CA LYS A 240 -3.60 -0.60 6.51
C LYS A 240 -3.91 -2.06 6.20
N SER A 241 -5.11 -2.54 6.55
CA SER A 241 -5.53 -3.90 6.18
C SER A 241 -5.66 -4.03 4.67
N LEU A 242 -6.34 -3.10 3.99
CA LEU A 242 -6.51 -3.11 2.53
C LEU A 242 -5.16 -3.16 1.79
N THR A 243 -4.23 -2.29 2.16
CA THR A 243 -2.89 -2.24 1.54
C THR A 243 -2.08 -3.53 1.77
N THR A 244 -2.12 -4.09 2.98
CA THR A 244 -1.46 -5.36 3.29
C THR A 244 -2.04 -6.52 2.47
N PHE A 245 -3.37 -6.56 2.28
CA PHE A 245 -4.01 -7.58 1.45
C PHE A 245 -3.63 -7.44 -0.03
N SER A 246 -3.66 -6.23 -0.58
CA SER A 246 -3.27 -6.02 -1.98
C SER A 246 -1.82 -6.43 -2.22
N LEU A 247 -0.92 -6.23 -1.25
CA LEU A 247 0.46 -6.70 -1.32
C LEU A 247 0.57 -8.23 -1.31
N LEU A 248 -0.26 -8.92 -0.51
CA LEU A 248 -0.16 -10.37 -0.29
C LEU A 248 -0.91 -11.21 -1.31
N PHE A 249 -2.02 -10.71 -1.84
CA PHE A 249 -2.94 -11.44 -2.72
C PHE A 249 -2.99 -10.88 -4.14
N GLY A 250 -2.23 -9.80 -4.39
CA GLY A 250 -2.29 -9.05 -5.64
C GLY A 250 -3.41 -8.00 -5.63
N SER A 251 -3.29 -7.07 -6.55
CA SER A 251 -4.10 -5.85 -6.55
C SER A 251 -5.16 -5.90 -7.66
N THR A 252 -6.01 -6.92 -7.62
CA THR A 252 -7.09 -7.09 -8.62
C THR A 252 -8.43 -6.59 -8.08
N TRP A 253 -9.35 -6.20 -8.96
CA TRP A 253 -10.70 -5.76 -8.58
C TRP A 253 -11.47 -6.84 -7.80
N LEU A 254 -11.26 -8.11 -8.14
CA LEU A 254 -11.87 -9.25 -7.44
C LEU A 254 -11.30 -9.40 -6.03
N VAL A 255 -9.98 -9.34 -5.87
CA VAL A 255 -9.32 -9.40 -4.55
C VAL A 255 -9.79 -8.24 -3.68
N ASN A 256 -9.79 -7.02 -4.20
CA ASN A 256 -10.27 -5.85 -3.45
C ASN A 256 -11.73 -6.01 -3.02
N SER A 257 -12.59 -6.52 -3.90
CA SER A 257 -14.01 -6.78 -3.59
C SER A 257 -14.16 -7.83 -2.46
N LEU A 258 -13.36 -8.89 -2.48
CA LEU A 258 -13.35 -9.92 -1.44
C LEU A 258 -12.86 -9.36 -0.10
N VAL A 259 -11.86 -8.48 -0.10
CA VAL A 259 -11.37 -7.82 1.12
C VAL A 259 -12.45 -6.94 1.72
N PHE A 260 -13.12 -6.10 0.93
CA PHE A 260 -14.26 -5.30 1.42
C PHE A 260 -15.38 -6.17 1.97
N PHE A 261 -15.73 -7.26 1.27
CA PHE A 261 -16.72 -8.22 1.76
C PHE A 261 -16.31 -8.81 3.12
N ALA A 262 -15.04 -9.18 3.30
CA ALA A 262 -14.54 -9.72 4.56
C ALA A 262 -14.52 -8.67 5.69
N ILE A 263 -14.15 -7.41 5.40
CA ILE A 263 -14.22 -6.30 6.37
C ILE A 263 -15.67 -6.10 6.83
N LEU A 264 -16.61 -5.98 5.89
CA LEU A 264 -18.03 -5.79 6.19
C LEU A 264 -18.62 -7.00 6.95
N SER A 265 -18.22 -8.22 6.60
CA SER A 265 -18.62 -9.43 7.32
C SER A 265 -18.07 -9.45 8.76
N SER A 266 -16.82 -9.03 8.95
CA SER A 266 -16.20 -8.89 10.27
C SER A 266 -16.90 -7.84 11.13
N VAL A 267 -17.26 -6.69 10.54
CA VAL A 267 -18.07 -5.65 11.19
C VAL A 267 -19.43 -6.22 11.61
N LEU A 268 -20.13 -6.90 10.71
CA LEU A 268 -21.43 -7.50 10.97
C LEU A 268 -21.34 -8.55 12.10
N LEU A 269 -20.30 -9.40 12.08
CA LEU A 269 -20.06 -10.40 13.11
C LEU A 269 -19.82 -9.73 14.48
N ALA A 270 -19.02 -8.67 14.53
CA ALA A 270 -18.76 -7.93 15.77
C ALA A 270 -20.05 -7.30 16.35
N VAL A 271 -20.91 -6.77 15.50
CA VAL A 271 -22.23 -6.25 15.89
C VAL A 271 -23.14 -7.37 16.39
N LEU A 272 -23.17 -8.52 15.70
CA LEU A 272 -23.94 -9.70 16.12
C LEU A 272 -23.46 -10.25 17.47
N VAL A 273 -22.15 -10.33 17.69
CA VAL A 273 -21.57 -10.74 18.98
C VAL A 273 -22.02 -9.80 20.08
N ASN A 274 -21.95 -8.49 19.87
CA ASN A 274 -22.44 -7.53 20.85
C ASN A 274 -23.95 -7.62 21.08
N SER A 275 -24.76 -7.89 20.05
CA SER A 275 -26.22 -8.01 20.20
C SER A 275 -26.63 -9.25 20.99
N ARG A 276 -25.86 -10.34 20.92
CA ARG A 276 -26.13 -11.59 21.64
C ARG A 276 -25.43 -11.69 23.01
N LEU A 277 -24.24 -11.11 23.16
CA LEU A 277 -23.43 -11.20 24.37
C LEU A 277 -23.32 -9.85 25.08
N LYS A 278 -23.58 -9.82 26.39
CA LYS A 278 -23.32 -8.63 27.21
C LYS A 278 -21.86 -8.58 27.61
N ILE A 279 -21.07 -7.76 26.92
CA ILE A 279 -19.65 -7.58 27.22
C ILE A 279 -19.48 -6.70 28.46
N ARG A 280 -19.15 -7.31 29.61
CA ARG A 280 -18.95 -6.57 30.87
C ARG A 280 -17.55 -5.96 31.00
N ARG A 281 -16.52 -6.59 30.42
CA ARG A 281 -15.12 -6.17 30.55
C ARG A 281 -14.55 -5.74 29.19
N ILE A 282 -14.88 -4.53 28.76
CA ILE A 282 -14.37 -3.98 27.49
C ILE A 282 -12.84 -3.86 27.49
N THR A 283 -12.22 -3.74 28.66
CA THR A 283 -10.77 -3.69 28.85
C THR A 283 -10.04 -4.85 28.16
N THR A 284 -10.60 -6.06 28.21
CA THR A 284 -9.97 -7.23 27.56
C THR A 284 -9.87 -7.04 26.05
N PHE A 285 -10.89 -6.46 25.41
CA PHE A 285 -10.89 -6.20 23.98
C PHE A 285 -9.89 -5.10 23.59
N TYR A 286 -9.74 -4.06 24.41
CA TYR A 286 -8.66 -3.08 24.21
C TYR A 286 -7.28 -3.71 24.34
N LEU A 287 -7.05 -4.55 25.37
CA LEU A 287 -5.75 -5.23 25.55
C LEU A 287 -5.44 -6.19 24.39
N LEU A 288 -6.43 -6.94 23.92
CA LEU A 288 -6.29 -7.79 22.74
C LEU A 288 -5.99 -6.95 21.49
N LEU A 289 -6.71 -5.84 21.29
CA LEU A 289 -6.48 -4.95 20.16
C LEU A 289 -5.06 -4.39 20.19
N PHE A 290 -4.59 -3.86 21.33
CA PHE A 290 -3.22 -3.38 21.47
C PHE A 290 -2.19 -4.49 21.24
N GLY A 291 -2.42 -5.69 21.78
CA GLY A 291 -1.54 -6.84 21.56
C GLY A 291 -1.40 -7.18 20.08
N VAL A 292 -2.52 -7.24 19.35
CA VAL A 292 -2.50 -7.54 17.91
C VAL A 292 -1.91 -6.38 17.09
N LEU A 293 -2.15 -5.12 17.48
CA LEU A 293 -1.55 -3.95 16.83
C LEU A 293 -0.03 -3.91 17.02
N VAL A 294 0.47 -4.14 18.24
CA VAL A 294 1.91 -4.24 18.53
C VAL A 294 2.53 -5.40 17.76
N LEU A 295 1.87 -6.56 17.74
CA LEU A 295 2.32 -7.70 16.93
C LEU A 295 2.42 -7.32 15.45
N ASN A 296 1.42 -6.60 14.92
CA ASN A 296 1.40 -6.10 13.55
C ASN A 296 2.45 -5.02 13.25
N VAL A 297 2.87 -4.24 14.25
CA VAL A 297 3.98 -3.29 14.13
C VAL A 297 5.31 -4.03 14.15
N LEU A 298 5.45 -5.10 14.94
CA LEU A 298 6.71 -5.83 15.08
C LEU A 298 6.95 -6.82 13.94
N LEU A 299 5.90 -7.44 13.41
CA LEU A 299 5.98 -8.38 12.30
C LEU A 299 6.26 -7.66 10.97
N PRO A 300 7.40 -7.92 10.32
CA PRO A 300 7.64 -7.50 8.94
C PRO A 300 6.65 -8.20 8.00
N PRO A 301 6.15 -7.54 6.93
CA PRO A 301 5.32 -8.19 5.91
C PRO A 301 5.98 -9.44 5.31
N GLU A 302 7.32 -9.46 5.24
CA GLU A 302 8.11 -10.56 4.69
C GLU A 302 8.04 -11.81 5.58
N ALA A 303 7.82 -11.66 6.89
CA ALA A 303 7.67 -12.79 7.80
C ALA A 303 6.38 -13.59 7.54
N LEU A 304 5.41 -13.00 6.84
CA LEU A 304 4.18 -13.67 6.43
C LEU A 304 4.32 -14.42 5.09
N LEU A 305 5.47 -14.31 4.41
CA LEU A 305 5.77 -15.02 3.16
C LEU A 305 6.15 -16.49 3.43
N LEU A 306 5.25 -17.24 4.08
CA LEU A 306 5.42 -18.67 4.31
C LEU A 306 5.34 -19.44 2.99
N GLY A 307 6.15 -20.49 2.86
CA GLY A 307 6.21 -21.31 1.65
C GLY A 307 4.92 -22.08 1.33
N ASN A 308 4.02 -22.26 2.32
CA ASN A 308 2.69 -22.83 2.10
C ASN A 308 1.68 -21.69 1.86
N PRO A 309 1.10 -21.58 0.64
CA PRO A 309 0.15 -20.51 0.32
C PRO A 309 -1.08 -20.50 1.24
N LEU A 310 -1.66 -21.67 1.55
CA LEU A 310 -2.86 -21.76 2.40
C LEU A 310 -2.61 -21.22 3.80
N VAL A 311 -1.48 -21.58 4.42
CA VAL A 311 -1.12 -21.13 5.77
C VAL A 311 -0.82 -19.63 5.77
N ARG A 312 -0.05 -19.17 4.77
CA ARG A 312 0.20 -17.74 4.54
C ARG A 312 -1.10 -16.95 4.46
N TYR A 313 -2.05 -17.41 3.64
CA TYR A 313 -3.31 -16.72 3.43
C TYR A 313 -4.18 -16.71 4.69
N LEU A 314 -4.28 -17.82 5.41
CA LEU A 314 -5.07 -17.90 6.63
C LEU A 314 -4.48 -17.00 7.73
N LEU A 315 -3.17 -17.07 7.96
CA LEU A 315 -2.50 -16.25 8.97
C LEU A 315 -2.57 -14.76 8.65
N ALA A 316 -2.29 -14.37 7.40
CA ALA A 316 -2.44 -13.00 6.95
C ALA A 316 -3.87 -12.49 7.15
N SER A 317 -4.86 -13.32 6.81
CA SER A 317 -6.26 -12.94 6.95
C SER A 317 -6.66 -12.74 8.40
N VAL A 318 -6.28 -13.67 9.28
CA VAL A 318 -6.54 -13.55 10.71
C VAL A 318 -5.85 -12.30 11.28
N LEU A 319 -4.57 -12.07 10.96
CA LEU A 319 -3.82 -10.93 11.50
C LEU A 319 -4.36 -9.57 11.03
N ALA A 320 -4.89 -9.49 9.81
CA ALA A 320 -5.43 -8.26 9.25
C ALA A 320 -6.88 -7.99 9.68
N PHE A 321 -7.72 -9.03 9.83
CA PHE A 321 -9.13 -8.85 10.22
C PHE A 321 -9.36 -8.87 11.74
N THR A 322 -8.47 -9.47 12.53
CA THR A 322 -8.61 -9.47 13.99
C THR A 322 -8.67 -8.05 14.58
N PRO A 323 -7.78 -7.10 14.19
CA PRO A 323 -7.89 -5.71 14.64
C PRO A 323 -9.21 -5.06 14.22
N VAL A 324 -9.68 -5.31 13.00
CA VAL A 324 -10.96 -4.79 12.47
C VAL A 324 -12.12 -5.31 13.33
N PHE A 325 -12.14 -6.60 13.61
CA PHE A 325 -13.15 -7.25 14.44
C PHE A 325 -13.17 -6.68 15.86
N LEU A 326 -12.00 -6.64 16.53
CA LEU A 326 -11.87 -6.12 17.89
C LEU A 326 -12.25 -4.63 17.99
N ALA A 327 -11.83 -3.81 17.02
CA ALA A 327 -12.21 -2.42 16.90
C ALA A 327 -13.74 -2.25 16.81
N ASN A 328 -14.40 -3.09 16.01
CA ASN A 328 -15.86 -3.04 15.86
C ASN A 328 -16.61 -3.55 17.10
N ILE A 329 -16.03 -4.48 17.87
CA ILE A 329 -16.58 -4.84 19.18
C ILE A 329 -16.57 -3.62 20.12
N ILE A 330 -15.45 -2.90 20.17
CA ILE A 330 -15.29 -1.69 20.99
C ILE A 330 -16.27 -0.60 20.55
N PHE A 331 -16.44 -0.42 19.24
CA PHE A 331 -17.41 0.50 18.66
C PHE A 331 -18.84 0.15 19.03
N ALA A 332 -19.31 -1.05 18.72
CA ALA A 332 -20.70 -1.42 18.95
C ALA A 332 -21.06 -1.42 20.45
N ASN A 333 -20.12 -1.75 21.34
CA ASN A 333 -20.33 -1.59 22.78
C ASN A 333 -20.44 -0.10 23.16
N SER A 334 -19.52 0.75 22.69
CA SER A 334 -19.55 2.19 23.00
C SER A 334 -20.79 2.88 22.43
N PHE A 335 -21.30 2.41 21.28
CA PHE A 335 -22.43 3.01 20.58
C PHE A 335 -23.75 2.64 21.26
N ARG A 336 -23.87 1.40 21.76
CA ARG A 336 -25.02 0.95 22.55
C ARG A 336 -25.27 1.84 23.77
N ASP A 337 -24.20 2.25 24.45
CA ASP A 337 -24.28 3.01 25.71
C ASP A 337 -24.47 4.52 25.47
N SER A 338 -24.59 4.97 24.22
CA SER A 338 -24.72 6.39 23.87
C SER A 338 -26.18 6.86 23.91
N GLU A 339 -26.46 7.86 24.74
CA GLU A 339 -27.79 8.49 24.84
C GLU A 339 -28.20 9.26 23.58
N THR A 340 -27.24 9.79 22.81
CA THR A 340 -27.46 10.53 21.56
C THR A 340 -26.83 9.79 20.38
N ALA A 341 -27.56 8.83 19.81
CA ALA A 341 -27.08 7.97 18.72
C ALA A 341 -26.75 8.76 17.43
N ASP A 342 -27.53 9.79 17.12
CA ASP A 342 -27.36 10.68 15.97
C ASP A 342 -26.02 11.44 16.03
N VAL A 343 -25.74 12.10 17.15
CA VAL A 343 -24.50 12.88 17.34
C VAL A 343 -23.29 11.96 17.44
N ALA A 344 -23.43 10.80 18.09
CA ALA A 344 -22.37 9.79 18.17
C ALA A 344 -21.97 9.27 16.78
N PHE A 345 -22.95 8.93 15.95
CA PHE A 345 -22.72 8.46 14.58
C PHE A 345 -22.08 9.56 13.71
N ALA A 346 -22.59 10.79 13.76
CA ALA A 346 -22.04 11.92 13.02
C ALA A 346 -20.59 12.23 13.44
N SER A 347 -20.29 12.19 14.75
CA SER A 347 -18.93 12.40 15.27
C SER A 347 -17.98 11.31 14.77
N ASN A 348 -18.44 10.05 14.72
CA ASN A 348 -17.67 8.94 14.19
C ASN A 348 -17.36 9.10 12.70
N LEU A 349 -18.35 9.49 11.90
CA LEU A 349 -18.18 9.73 10.46
C LEU A 349 -17.15 10.84 10.19
N LEU A 350 -17.21 11.94 10.95
CA LEU A 350 -16.19 13.00 10.87
C LEU A 350 -14.79 12.48 11.22
N GLY A 351 -14.71 11.59 12.21
CA GLY A 351 -13.48 10.89 12.57
C GLY A 351 -12.93 10.07 11.41
N ILE A 352 -13.78 9.30 10.72
CA ILE A 352 -13.40 8.53 9.54
C ILE A 352 -12.81 9.45 8.46
N MET A 353 -13.45 10.60 8.18
CA MET A 353 -12.95 11.56 7.19
C MET A 353 -11.55 12.09 7.57
N VAL A 354 -11.34 12.44 8.84
CA VAL A 354 -10.01 12.88 9.34
C VAL A 354 -9.00 11.74 9.27
N GLY A 355 -9.39 10.51 9.60
CA GLY A 355 -8.55 9.32 9.46
C GLY A 355 -8.10 9.10 8.01
N GLY A 356 -9.01 9.27 7.04
CA GLY A 356 -8.67 9.21 5.61
C GLY A 356 -7.74 10.34 5.18
N GLY A 357 -7.83 11.53 5.79
CA GLY A 357 -6.84 12.59 5.59
C GLY A 357 -5.47 12.25 6.20
N LEU A 358 -5.46 11.65 7.39
CA LEU A 358 -4.24 11.22 8.08
C LEU A 358 -3.54 10.06 7.38
N GLU A 359 -4.23 9.28 6.56
CA GLU A 359 -3.64 8.23 5.72
C GLU A 359 -2.43 8.77 4.94
N TYR A 360 -2.54 9.98 4.36
CA TYR A 360 -1.49 10.57 3.53
C TYR A 360 -0.14 10.74 4.26
N PHE A 361 -0.09 10.70 5.59
CA PHE A 361 1.17 10.64 6.35
C PHE A 361 2.01 9.41 6.01
N CYS A 362 1.43 8.36 5.43
CA CYS A 362 2.18 7.23 4.90
C CYS A 362 3.27 7.66 3.89
N MET A 363 3.10 8.77 3.17
CA MET A 363 4.12 9.33 2.26
C MET A 363 5.37 9.83 2.99
N LEU A 364 5.28 10.17 4.29
CA LEU A 364 6.44 10.53 5.12
C LEU A 364 7.03 9.33 5.86
N ILE A 365 6.17 8.58 6.54
CA ILE A 365 6.60 7.63 7.57
C ILE A 365 6.45 6.17 7.17
N GLY A 366 5.78 5.86 6.05
CA GLY A 366 5.42 4.50 5.64
C GLY A 366 4.11 4.01 6.27
N TYR A 367 3.55 2.93 5.72
CA TYR A 367 2.28 2.35 6.19
C TYR A 367 2.41 1.68 7.57
N ARG A 368 3.57 1.10 7.91
CA ARG A 368 3.83 0.46 9.20
C ARG A 368 3.78 1.46 10.34
N MET A 369 4.38 2.65 10.17
CA MET A 369 4.42 3.67 11.22
C MET A 369 3.07 4.35 11.43
N LEU A 370 2.17 4.29 10.44
CA LEU A 370 0.79 4.77 10.57
C LEU A 370 0.01 4.04 11.69
N LEU A 371 0.38 2.79 11.98
CA LEU A 371 -0.18 2.03 13.12
C LEU A 371 0.08 2.67 14.48
N LEU A 372 1.16 3.46 14.62
CA LEU A 372 1.42 4.19 15.86
C LEU A 372 0.31 5.21 16.11
N PHE A 373 -0.21 5.87 15.07
CA PHE A 373 -1.36 6.76 15.21
C PHE A 373 -2.61 6.00 15.64
N VAL A 374 -2.85 4.81 15.06
CA VAL A 374 -3.95 3.93 15.47
C VAL A 374 -3.84 3.58 16.97
N ILE A 375 -2.67 3.16 17.42
CA ILE A 375 -2.40 2.83 18.83
C ILE A 375 -2.63 4.06 19.73
N VAL A 376 -2.11 5.22 19.35
CA VAL A 376 -2.26 6.47 20.12
C VAL A 376 -3.73 6.86 20.24
N PHE A 377 -4.51 6.81 19.17
CA PHE A 377 -5.93 7.17 19.20
C PHE A 377 -6.76 6.20 20.04
N TYR A 378 -6.54 4.88 19.94
CA TYR A 378 -7.19 3.91 20.82
C TYR A 378 -6.76 4.06 22.29
N ALA A 379 -5.51 4.42 22.57
CA ALA A 379 -5.01 4.64 23.93
C ALA A 379 -5.64 5.90 24.55
N TRP A 380 -5.71 6.98 23.76
CA TRP A 380 -6.38 8.22 24.15
C TRP A 380 -7.85 7.96 24.49
N GLN A 381 -8.55 7.22 23.63
CA GLN A 381 -9.93 6.83 23.83
C GLN A 381 -10.12 6.07 25.15
N ARG A 382 -9.26 5.07 25.40
CA ARG A 382 -9.33 4.28 26.64
C ARG A 382 -9.19 5.15 27.88
N ARG A 383 -8.29 6.14 27.83
CA ARG A 383 -8.09 7.10 28.92
C ARG A 383 -9.34 7.95 29.15
N GLN A 384 -9.98 8.46 28.09
CA GLN A 384 -11.22 9.24 28.20
C GLN A 384 -12.35 8.40 28.83
N GLN A 385 -12.49 7.15 28.41
CA GLN A 385 -13.52 6.25 28.95
C GLN A 385 -13.28 5.95 30.44
N CYS A 386 -12.03 5.73 30.87
CA CYS A 386 -11.68 5.55 32.28
C CYS A 386 -11.94 6.82 33.12
N ILE A 387 -11.60 8.00 32.61
CA ILE A 387 -11.86 9.28 33.32
C ILE A 387 -13.37 9.49 33.50
N PHE A 388 -14.17 9.21 32.46
CA PHE A 388 -15.62 9.34 32.53
C PHE A 388 -16.23 8.36 33.55
N SER A 389 -15.82 7.08 33.53
CA SER A 389 -16.26 6.10 34.52
C SER A 389 -15.83 6.43 35.96
N LEU A 390 -14.61 6.97 36.14
CA LEU A 390 -14.12 7.39 37.46
C LEU A 390 -14.88 8.62 37.98
N SER A 391 -15.18 9.58 37.11
CA SER A 391 -16.00 10.76 37.45
C SER A 391 -17.41 10.37 37.86
N LEU A 392 -18.04 9.41 37.17
CA LEU A 392 -19.35 8.86 37.54
C LEU A 392 -19.31 8.11 38.88
N TYR A 393 -18.26 7.32 39.13
CA TYR A 393 -18.07 6.65 40.41
C TYR A 393 -17.89 7.64 41.56
N LEU A 394 -17.11 8.71 41.36
CA LEU A 394 -16.89 9.75 42.37
C LEU A 394 -18.16 10.58 42.61
N HIS A 395 -18.98 10.83 41.58
CA HIS A 395 -20.26 11.53 41.73
C HIS A 395 -21.29 10.68 42.48
N CYS A 396 -21.45 9.39 42.13
CA CYS A 396 -22.31 8.47 42.87
C CYS A 396 -21.82 8.21 44.31
N ALA A 397 -20.50 8.24 44.55
CA ALA A 397 -19.96 8.11 45.91
C ALA A 397 -20.19 9.38 46.76
N GLY A 398 -20.25 10.56 46.14
CA GLY A 398 -20.59 11.82 46.80
C GLY A 398 -22.07 11.92 47.16
N ASP A 399 -22.97 11.49 46.27
CA ASP A 399 -24.42 11.50 46.52
C ASP A 399 -24.88 10.45 47.54
N CYS A 400 -24.07 9.41 47.81
CA CYS A 400 -24.33 8.44 48.88
C CYS A 400 -23.83 8.90 50.26
N GLN A 401 -23.16 10.05 50.37
CA GLN A 401 -22.71 10.64 51.65
C GLN A 401 -23.52 11.87 52.09
N SER A 402 -24.54 12.26 51.33
CA SER A 402 -25.62 13.19 51.74
C SER A 402 -26.90 12.43 52.03
#